data_AF-A0A4R8GGE3-F1
#
_entry.id   AF-A0A4R8GGE3-F1
#
_cell.length_a   1.000
_cell.length_b   1.000
_cell.length_c   1.000
_cell.angle_alpha   90.00
_cell.angle_beta   90.00
_cell.angle_gamma   90.00
#
_symmetry.space_group_name_H-M   'P 1'
#
loop_
_entity.id
_entity.type
_entity.pdbx_description
1 polymer ?
#
loop_
_entity_poly.entity_id
_entity_poly.type
_entity_poly.pdbx_seq_one_letter_code
_entity_poly.pdbx_strand_id
1 'polypeptide(L)'
;MAERAISVWQSPSLTEDVLRLYQKKEKTIKSKTDYSLDQHISAFSSETRQLYDLLKTRILNIDSSVQEEIKKFYIAFKCGNRNFVDLSPTKQSIKLWLNCKFGELHDPNQLGRDVTDIGHRGNGDIEIILKPASNLQSVMDLIQQSFRLNSDSD
;
A
#
# COMPACT_ATOMS: atom_id res chain seq x y z
N MET A 1 20.23 -34.96 -39.71
CA MET A 1 18.89 -35.36 -39.21
C MET A 1 18.03 -34.17 -38.76
N ALA A 2 18.25 -32.94 -39.28
CA ALA A 2 17.45 -31.75 -38.91
C ALA A 2 16.40 -31.35 -39.98
N GLU A 3 16.53 -31.84 -41.22
CA GLU A 3 15.69 -31.39 -42.34
C GLU A 3 14.26 -31.96 -42.35
N ARG A 4 13.99 -33.00 -41.55
CA ARG A 4 12.65 -33.61 -41.46
C ARG A 4 11.72 -32.95 -40.44
N ALA A 5 12.23 -32.06 -39.58
CA ALA A 5 11.43 -31.43 -38.52
C ALA A 5 10.51 -30.31 -39.05
N ILE A 6 10.85 -29.69 -40.17
CA ILE A 6 10.08 -28.57 -40.76
C ILE A 6 8.80 -29.06 -41.43
N SER A 7 8.75 -30.31 -41.89
CA SER A 7 7.58 -30.86 -42.59
C SER A 7 6.45 -31.28 -41.65
N VAL A 8 6.74 -31.50 -40.36
CA VAL A 8 5.75 -32.06 -39.41
C VAL A 8 4.89 -30.96 -38.77
N TRP A 9 5.40 -29.73 -38.68
CA TRP A 9 4.68 -28.62 -38.04
C TRP A 9 4.36 -27.51 -39.04
N GLN A 10 3.36 -27.76 -39.90
CA GLN A 10 2.72 -26.67 -40.63
C GLN A 10 2.04 -25.77 -39.58
N SER A 11 2.40 -24.48 -39.54
CA SER A 11 1.72 -23.53 -38.66
C SER A 11 0.23 -23.53 -39.03
N PRO A 12 -0.69 -23.82 -38.09
CA PRO A 12 -2.11 -23.80 -38.41
C PRO A 12 -2.49 -22.37 -38.84
N SER A 13 -3.16 -22.24 -39.98
CA SER A 13 -3.78 -20.99 -40.39
C SER A 13 -4.98 -20.74 -39.48
N LEU A 14 -4.79 -19.97 -38.41
CA LEU A 14 -5.92 -19.55 -37.59
C LEU A 14 -6.79 -18.59 -38.39
N THR A 15 -8.08 -18.90 -38.50
CA THR A 15 -9.09 -18.00 -39.04
C THR A 15 -9.25 -16.81 -38.09
N GLU A 16 -9.56 -15.64 -38.66
CA GLU A 16 -9.76 -14.38 -37.91
C GLU A 16 -10.75 -14.54 -36.74
N ASP A 17 -11.78 -15.38 -36.91
CA ASP A 17 -12.77 -15.68 -35.87
C ASP A 17 -12.17 -16.40 -34.65
N VAL A 18 -11.22 -17.32 -34.87
CA VAL A 18 -10.51 -18.02 -33.78
C VAL A 18 -9.53 -17.05 -33.11
N LEU A 19 -8.82 -16.22 -33.89
CA LEU A 19 -7.98 -15.16 -33.33
C LEU A 19 -8.80 -14.21 -32.44
N ARG A 20 -10.04 -13.91 -32.81
CA ARG A 20 -10.93 -13.04 -32.03
C ARG A 20 -11.37 -13.63 -30.69
N LEU A 21 -11.45 -14.96 -30.57
CA LEU A 21 -11.75 -15.65 -29.32
C LEU A 21 -10.59 -15.55 -28.32
N TYR A 22 -9.35 -15.50 -28.81
CA TYR A 22 -8.12 -15.47 -28.01
C TYR A 22 -7.40 -14.12 -28.00
N GLN A 23 -7.83 -13.17 -28.81
CA GLN A 23 -7.53 -11.75 -28.61
C GLN A 23 -8.07 -11.41 -27.23
N LYS A 24 -7.13 -11.37 -26.29
CA LYS A 24 -7.32 -10.78 -24.96
C LYS A 24 -7.96 -9.43 -25.25
N LYS A 25 -9.29 -9.33 -25.10
CA LYS A 25 -10.00 -8.04 -25.07
C LYS A 25 -9.09 -7.18 -24.22
N GLU A 26 -8.52 -6.13 -24.81
CA GLU A 26 -7.70 -5.18 -24.06
C GLU A 26 -8.50 -4.99 -22.80
N LYS A 27 -7.95 -5.49 -21.68
CA LYS A 27 -8.63 -5.34 -20.40
C LYS A 27 -8.75 -3.85 -20.35
N THR A 28 -9.94 -3.33 -20.59
CA THR A 28 -10.30 -1.95 -20.38
C THR A 28 -9.65 -1.68 -19.06
N ILE A 29 -8.55 -0.92 -19.06
CA ILE A 29 -7.72 -0.69 -17.89
C ILE A 29 -8.77 -0.24 -16.92
N LYS A 30 -9.16 -1.13 -15.98
CA LYS A 30 -10.28 -0.85 -15.10
C LYS A 30 -9.79 0.40 -14.44
N SER A 31 -10.42 1.52 -14.82
CA SER A 31 -10.10 2.83 -14.32
C SER A 31 -9.89 2.62 -12.84
N LYS A 32 -8.66 2.89 -12.41
CA LYS A 32 -8.16 2.74 -11.04
C LYS A 32 -9.35 2.87 -10.13
N THR A 33 -9.88 1.75 -9.62
CA THR A 33 -11.21 1.76 -9.00
C THR A 33 -11.06 2.68 -7.81
N ASP A 34 -11.59 3.90 -7.94
CA ASP A 34 -11.41 4.95 -6.96
C ASP A 34 -12.18 4.49 -5.73
N TYR A 35 -11.47 3.82 -4.82
CA TYR A 35 -12.04 3.42 -3.55
C TYR A 35 -12.27 4.71 -2.79
N SER A 36 -13.53 5.03 -2.49
CA SER A 36 -13.83 6.22 -1.73
C SER A 36 -13.45 6.02 -0.27
N LEU A 37 -13.04 7.11 0.37
CA LEU A 37 -12.79 7.13 1.81
C LEU A 37 -14.03 6.65 2.58
N ASP A 38 -15.24 6.82 2.03
CA ASP A 38 -16.51 6.37 2.62
C ASP A 38 -16.54 4.91 3.04
N GLN A 39 -15.84 4.02 2.33
CA GLN A 39 -15.76 2.62 2.72
C GLN A 39 -15.05 2.45 4.08
N HIS A 40 -14.00 3.24 4.30
CA HIS A 40 -13.28 3.30 5.57
C HIS A 40 -14.02 4.13 6.61
N ILE A 41 -14.89 5.07 6.20
CA ILE A 41 -15.65 5.93 7.14
C ILE A 41 -16.52 5.13 8.08
N SER A 42 -17.13 4.05 7.59
CA SER A 42 -17.95 3.14 8.41
C SER A 42 -17.22 2.56 9.61
N ALA A 43 -15.89 2.48 9.55
CA ALA A 43 -15.04 1.98 10.61
C ALA A 43 -14.64 3.06 11.63
N PHE A 44 -14.92 4.34 11.44
CA PHE A 44 -14.50 5.38 12.40
C PHE A 44 -15.52 5.60 13.52
N SER A 45 -15.03 5.76 14.75
CA SER A 45 -15.71 6.61 15.75
C SER A 45 -15.37 8.08 15.50
N SER A 46 -16.11 9.00 16.11
CA SER A 46 -15.83 10.44 16.03
C SER A 46 -14.38 10.76 16.43
N GLU A 47 -13.89 10.18 17.52
CA GLU A 47 -12.52 10.34 18.00
C GLU A 47 -11.48 9.78 17.03
N THR A 48 -11.73 8.58 16.49
CA THR A 48 -10.78 7.98 15.53
C THR A 48 -10.75 8.75 14.22
N ARG A 49 -11.88 9.34 13.81
CA ARG A 49 -11.93 10.22 12.65
C ARG A 49 -11.08 11.48 12.85
N GLN A 50 -11.22 12.15 14.00
CA GLN A 50 -10.40 13.32 14.33
C GLN A 50 -8.90 12.97 14.38
N LEU A 51 -8.56 11.82 14.97
CA LEU A 51 -7.20 11.31 15.01
C LEU A 51 -6.65 11.03 13.61
N TYR A 52 -7.47 10.43 12.73
CA TYR A 52 -7.12 10.18 11.34
C TYR A 52 -6.87 11.48 10.59
N ASP A 53 -7.78 12.46 10.69
CA ASP A 53 -7.65 13.73 9.98
C ASP A 53 -6.38 14.47 10.42
N LEU A 54 -6.08 14.49 11.73
CA LEU A 54 -4.85 15.07 12.28
C LEU A 54 -3.59 14.35 11.79
N LEU A 55 -3.58 13.02 11.84
CA LEU A 55 -2.49 12.18 11.37
C LEU A 55 -2.24 12.40 9.88
N LYS A 56 -3.29 12.35 9.06
CA LYS A 56 -3.26 12.60 7.61
C LYS A 56 -2.64 13.95 7.30
N THR A 57 -3.11 15.03 7.93
CA THR A 57 -2.56 16.36 7.71
C THR A 57 -1.07 16.42 8.04
N ARG A 58 -0.65 15.79 9.16
CA ARG A 58 0.78 15.75 9.52
C ARG A 58 1.63 14.96 8.53
N ILE A 59 1.13 13.83 8.03
CA ILE A 59 1.85 13.02 7.03
C ILE A 59 2.00 13.77 5.71
N LEU A 60 0.93 14.41 5.22
CA LEU A 60 0.96 15.20 3.99
C LEU A 60 1.87 16.44 4.09
N ASN A 61 2.10 16.94 5.31
CA ASN A 61 3.00 18.07 5.56
C ASN A 61 4.47 17.67 5.72
N ILE A 62 4.83 16.39 5.62
CA ILE A 62 6.23 15.94 5.68
C ILE A 62 7.02 16.49 4.49
N ASP A 63 6.47 16.35 3.29
CA ASP A 63 7.07 16.85 2.06
C ASP A 63 5.99 17.01 0.97
N SER A 64 6.22 17.92 0.03
CA SER A 64 5.28 18.20 -1.07
C SER A 64 5.11 17.05 -2.07
N SER A 65 6.04 16.10 -2.11
CA SER A 65 5.99 14.88 -2.92
C SER A 65 5.08 13.78 -2.35
N VAL A 66 4.62 13.92 -1.10
CA VAL A 66 3.79 12.92 -0.44
C VAL A 66 2.40 12.85 -1.08
N GLN A 67 1.98 11.65 -1.46
CA GLN A 67 0.66 11.39 -2.04
C GLN A 67 -0.12 10.39 -1.19
N GLU A 68 -1.42 10.67 -1.00
CA GLU A 68 -2.38 9.74 -0.41
C GLU A 68 -3.04 8.91 -1.53
N GLU A 69 -3.08 7.59 -1.36
CA GLU A 69 -3.78 6.69 -2.25
C GLU A 69 -4.71 5.75 -1.47
N ILE A 70 -6.01 5.88 -1.70
CA ILE A 70 -7.02 5.04 -1.04
C ILE A 70 -7.12 3.70 -1.78
N LYS A 71 -6.86 2.62 -1.06
CA LYS A 71 -7.04 1.24 -1.53
C LYS A 71 -8.25 0.61 -0.85
N LYS A 72 -8.66 -0.55 -1.36
CA LYS A 72 -9.78 -1.34 -0.83
C LYS A 72 -9.67 -1.62 0.69
N PHE A 73 -8.46 -1.89 1.18
CA PHE A 73 -8.26 -2.39 2.54
C PHE A 73 -7.43 -1.48 3.44
N TYR A 74 -6.77 -0.47 2.86
CA TYR A 74 -5.88 0.45 3.57
C TYR A 74 -5.76 1.75 2.78
N ILE A 75 -5.17 2.74 3.41
CA ILE A 75 -4.86 4.05 2.83
C ILE A 75 -3.35 4.16 2.81
N ALA A 76 -2.77 4.25 1.63
CA ALA A 76 -1.32 4.33 1.44
C ALA A 76 -0.86 5.78 1.41
N PHE A 77 0.25 6.07 2.07
CA PHE A 77 1.01 7.29 1.85
C PHE A 77 2.32 6.93 1.15
N LYS A 78 2.59 7.66 0.07
CA LYS A 78 3.64 7.34 -0.88
C LYS A 78 4.53 8.54 -1.16
N CYS A 79 5.79 8.26 -1.43
CA CYS A 79 6.75 9.19 -2.03
C CYS A 79 7.18 8.58 -3.37
N GLY A 80 6.92 9.28 -4.47
CA GLY A 80 7.09 8.72 -5.82
C GLY A 80 6.32 7.41 -6.00
N ASN A 81 7.03 6.30 -6.25
CA ASN A 81 6.41 4.99 -6.49
C ASN A 81 6.30 4.10 -5.24
N ARG A 82 6.94 4.46 -4.12
CA ARG A 82 7.07 3.60 -2.93
C ARG A 82 6.13 4.07 -1.82
N ASN A 83 5.47 3.11 -1.17
CA ASN A 83 4.72 3.37 0.06
C ASN A 83 5.72 3.49 1.20
N PHE A 84 5.51 4.43 2.13
CA PHE A 84 6.30 4.50 3.36
C PHE A 84 5.44 4.25 4.61
N VAL A 85 4.13 4.44 4.52
CA VAL A 85 3.18 4.04 5.56
C VAL A 85 1.84 3.66 4.95
N ASP A 86 1.26 2.58 5.46
CA ASP A 86 -0.12 2.17 5.15
C ASP A 86 -0.98 2.26 6.42
N LEU A 87 -2.15 2.89 6.31
CA LEU A 87 -3.12 3.03 7.40
C LEU A 87 -4.32 2.11 7.21
N SER A 88 -4.75 1.44 8.27
CA SER A 88 -6.04 0.77 8.34
C SER A 88 -6.81 1.25 9.56
N PRO A 89 -7.78 2.16 9.37
CA PRO A 89 -8.66 2.58 10.44
C PRO A 89 -9.54 1.47 11.00
N THR A 90 -9.81 1.54 12.29
CA THR A 90 -10.77 0.70 13.02
C THR A 90 -11.64 1.57 13.92
N LYS A 91 -12.64 0.99 14.59
CA LYS A 91 -13.60 1.74 15.42
C LYS A 91 -12.95 2.62 16.50
N GLN A 92 -11.83 2.20 17.06
CA GLN A 92 -11.22 2.84 18.24
C GLN A 92 -9.71 3.09 18.09
N SER A 93 -9.13 2.79 16.93
CA SER A 93 -7.70 2.89 16.69
C SER A 93 -7.39 2.92 15.19
N ILE A 94 -6.18 3.33 14.85
CA ILE A 94 -5.64 3.26 13.50
C ILE A 94 -4.45 2.31 13.57
N LYS A 95 -4.49 1.25 12.77
CA LYS A 95 -3.31 0.42 12.54
C LYS A 95 -2.44 1.05 11.47
N LEU A 96 -1.15 1.06 11.69
CA LEU A 96 -0.15 1.53 10.74
C LEU A 96 0.82 0.41 10.45
N TRP A 97 1.26 0.31 9.21
CA TRP A 97 2.43 -0.48 8.83
C TRP A 97 3.46 0.43 8.19
N LEU A 98 4.70 0.38 8.69
CA LEU A 98 5.81 1.18 8.19
C LEU A 98 6.67 0.34 7.26
N ASN A 99 6.90 0.82 6.04
CA ASN A 99 7.60 0.08 4.98
C ASN A 99 9.12 0.05 5.19
N CYS A 100 9.57 -0.68 6.20
CA CYS A 100 10.97 -0.91 6.56
C CYS A 100 11.06 -2.22 7.35
N LYS A 101 12.28 -2.74 7.51
CA LYS A 101 12.51 -3.97 8.29
C LYS A 101 12.41 -3.70 9.78
N PHE A 102 11.98 -4.70 10.54
CA PHE A 102 11.98 -4.60 11.99
C PHE A 102 13.42 -4.36 12.51
N GLY A 103 13.58 -3.37 13.37
CA GLY A 103 14.88 -2.93 13.91
C GLY A 103 15.62 -1.86 13.10
N GLU A 104 15.12 -1.43 11.93
CA GLU A 104 15.73 -0.32 11.18
C GLU A 104 15.38 1.07 11.77
N LEU A 105 14.28 1.16 12.52
CA LEU A 105 13.83 2.42 13.12
C LEU A 105 14.35 2.57 14.55
N HIS A 106 14.72 3.79 14.91
CA HIS A 106 14.96 4.17 16.30
C HIS A 106 13.61 4.38 17.01
N ASP A 107 13.17 3.35 17.73
CA ASP A 107 11.90 3.32 18.48
C ASP A 107 12.14 3.20 20.01
N PRO A 108 12.51 4.30 20.70
CA PRO A 108 12.76 4.29 22.14
C PRO A 108 11.51 3.99 22.97
N ASN A 109 10.32 4.18 22.38
CA ASN A 109 9.03 3.97 23.04
C ASN A 109 8.45 2.57 22.81
N GLN A 110 9.14 1.73 22.02
CA GLN A 110 8.71 0.36 21.69
C GLN A 110 7.25 0.30 21.20
N LEU A 111 6.90 1.23 20.32
CA LEU A 111 5.56 1.33 19.71
C LEU A 111 5.37 0.30 18.59
N GLY A 112 6.46 -0.05 17.91
CA GLY A 112 6.49 -0.99 16.81
C GLY A 112 6.46 -2.44 17.29
N ARG A 113 5.59 -3.23 16.66
CA ARG A 113 5.54 -4.67 16.79
C ARG A 113 6.08 -5.31 15.51
N ASP A 114 6.94 -6.30 15.66
CA ASP A 114 7.40 -7.13 14.55
C ASP A 114 6.25 -7.97 13.98
N VAL A 115 6.01 -7.81 12.68
CA VAL A 115 5.03 -8.56 11.90
C VAL A 115 5.65 -9.21 10.65
N THR A 116 6.98 -9.36 10.59
CA THR A 116 7.71 -9.95 9.44
C THR A 116 7.12 -11.29 9.01
N ASP A 117 6.85 -12.18 9.97
CA ASP A 117 6.31 -13.53 9.73
C ASP A 117 4.79 -13.62 9.93
N ILE A 118 4.10 -12.48 10.07
CA ILE A 118 2.67 -12.40 10.38
C ILE A 118 1.94 -11.83 9.17
N GLY A 119 1.03 -12.61 8.58
CA GLY A 119 0.24 -12.13 7.44
C GLY A 119 -0.60 -10.89 7.76
N HIS A 120 -0.37 -9.81 7.02
CA HIS A 120 -1.01 -8.49 7.17
C HIS A 120 -1.33 -7.86 5.81
N ARG A 121 -1.97 -6.69 5.83
CA ARG A 121 -2.48 -6.00 4.63
C ARG A 121 -1.70 -4.75 4.23
N GLY A 122 -0.59 -4.45 4.92
CA GLY A 122 0.28 -3.32 4.64
C GLY A 122 1.64 -3.75 4.08
N ASN A 123 2.45 -2.77 3.69
CA ASN A 123 3.83 -2.97 3.26
C ASN A 123 4.77 -2.65 4.43
N GLY A 124 5.61 -3.62 4.80
CA GLY A 124 6.65 -3.47 5.83
C GLY A 124 6.46 -4.34 7.06
N ASP A 125 7.50 -4.43 7.86
CA ASP A 125 7.62 -5.44 8.92
C ASP A 125 7.25 -4.92 10.31
N ILE A 126 6.85 -3.64 10.41
CA ILE A 126 6.54 -2.96 11.67
C ILE A 126 5.07 -2.54 11.71
N GLU A 127 4.29 -3.11 12.65
CA GLU A 127 2.93 -2.68 12.96
C GLU A 127 2.90 -1.73 14.17
N ILE A 128 2.15 -0.63 14.07
CA ILE A 128 1.86 0.27 15.19
C ILE A 128 0.35 0.40 15.35
N ILE A 129 -0.13 0.43 16.60
CA ILE A 129 -1.53 0.70 16.92
C ILE A 129 -1.64 2.08 17.56
N LEU A 130 -2.14 3.05 16.80
CA LEU A 130 -2.38 4.40 17.27
C LEU A 130 -3.81 4.51 17.83
N LYS A 131 -3.93 4.88 19.10
CA LYS A 131 -5.21 5.15 19.78
C LYS A 131 -5.36 6.66 20.04
N PRO A 132 -6.57 7.18 20.27
CA PRO A 132 -6.77 8.60 20.58
C PRO A 132 -5.93 9.12 21.77
N ALA A 133 -5.66 8.27 22.76
CA ALA A 133 -4.83 8.61 23.92
C ALA A 133 -3.31 8.40 23.71
N SER A 134 -2.89 7.88 22.56
CA SER A 134 -1.47 7.62 22.26
C SER A 134 -0.71 8.92 22.00
N ASN A 135 0.60 8.92 22.26
CA ASN A 135 1.47 10.02 21.87
C ASN A 135 1.65 10.05 20.34
N LEU A 136 0.91 10.93 19.67
CA LEU A 136 0.99 11.10 18.22
C LEU A 136 2.40 11.51 17.75
N GLN A 137 3.14 12.27 18.55
CA GLN A 137 4.47 12.74 18.15
C GLN A 137 5.44 11.56 17.96
N SER A 138 5.45 10.63 18.91
CA SER A 138 6.32 9.45 18.83
C SER A 138 6.02 8.57 17.62
N VAL A 139 4.74 8.46 17.22
CA VAL A 139 4.37 7.75 15.99
C VAL A 139 4.79 8.53 14.74
N MET A 140 4.64 9.86 14.74
CA MET A 140 5.10 10.71 13.64
C MET A 140 6.62 10.64 13.43
N ASP A 141 7.40 10.56 14.50
CA ASP A 141 8.87 10.43 14.42
C ASP A 141 9.28 9.13 13.70
N LEU A 142 8.55 8.03 13.92
CA LEU A 142 8.76 6.76 13.22
C LEU A 142 8.30 6.82 11.75
N ILE A 143 7.17 7.48 11.47
CA ILE A 143 6.70 7.70 10.09
C ILE A 143 7.73 8.51 9.29
N GLN A 144 8.30 9.56 9.89
CA GLN A 144 9.34 10.37 9.24
C GLN A 144 10.62 9.57 8.95
N GLN A 145 11.02 8.67 9.86
CA GLN A 145 12.13 7.75 9.60
C GLN A 145 11.81 6.81 8.42
N SER A 146 10.61 6.23 8.40
CA SER A 146 10.14 5.38 7.28
C SER A 146 10.10 6.14 5.95
N PHE A 147 9.66 7.41 5.98
CA PHE A 147 9.65 8.29 4.80
C PHE A 147 11.06 8.44 4.23
N ARG A 148 12.06 8.81 5.07
CA ARG A 148 13.45 8.98 4.63
C ARG A 148 14.04 7.72 3.99
N LEU A 149 13.80 6.56 4.60
CA LEU A 149 14.27 5.27 4.06
C LEU A 149 13.69 4.96 2.67
N ASN A 150 12.47 5.43 2.40
CA ASN A 150 11.77 5.18 1.14
C ASN A 150 11.86 6.32 0.12
N SER A 151 12.34 7.52 0.51
CA SER A 151 12.58 8.65 -0.40
C SER A 151 13.94 8.58 -1.09
N ASP A 152 14.96 8.02 -0.43
CA ASP A 152 16.36 8.12 -0.85
C ASP A 152 16.80 7.00 -1.83
N SER A 153 15.86 6.21 -2.34
CA SER A 153 16.15 5.03 -3.17
C SER A 153 15.90 5.25 -4.68
N ASP A 154 16.01 6.48 -5.17
CA ASP A 154 16.00 6.82 -6.60
C ASP A 154 17.41 6.80 -7.22
#